data_AF-A0A518WG46-F1
#
_entry.id   AF-A0A518WG46-F1
#
_cell.length_a   1.000
_cell.length_b   1.000
_cell.length_c   1.000
_cell.angle_alpha   90.00
_cell.angle_beta   90.00
_cell.angle_gamma   90.00
#
_symmetry.space_group_name_H-M   'P 1'
#
loop_
_entity.id
_entity.type
_entity.pdbx_description
1 polymer ?
#
loop_
_entity_poly.entity_id
_entity_poly.type
_entity_poly.pdbx_seq_one_letter_code
_entity_poly.pdbx_strand_id
1 'polypeptide(L)'
;MGPTRSRFRLAVSLCAATTVVVTAALAGTVPAQAAAGCRVTYTVTSQWPGGFGASVDVTNLGDPLTGWRLTWTFTAGQVVSQWWNGTVTQSAGRVTVGNVDWNGSLGTGAGAQFGFGATWNNSSNPVPVDFALNGVPCTGRTTGPTAPPTTTPPPTSAPPTTPPTTTPPPTTPPPTTPPPTTPPPGTGALDQTTTVGRVRAVGSSAQYTWPGIYFEGRFRGTGVGVVLNDSQNDYLVQVDGATVATLVTPGRTTYWVRGLADREHTVRLVKRTESPWAVGEFGGLVPAAGGAILTRPAPRSRQIEFIGDSWTAGYGNMSTTRDCSGNGGVTRNSNADVTFGALTAQSLNADYQLVAWSGLGMVRNYNGGGTDNFRTYYETDLQALWNSTVWQNPGTWKPQLVVVGLGINDFSTALNPGERWATVDQLAADFRSAYLAFLDKLRSRYGPDTFIVLTYPDLSPTTALASSVQQIVQTRAGRGDTRIRSLYYDDNALGLDKLGCDWHPSRRDDQLLAGALTRFVNTLPLTW
;
A
#
# COMPACT_ATOMS: atom_id res chain seq x y z
N MET A 1 -55.93 -18.34 74.13
CA MET A 1 -57.00 -17.34 74.36
C MET A 1 -57.57 -16.95 73.00
N GLY A 2 -58.90 -16.85 72.84
CA GLY A 2 -59.55 -16.32 71.61
C GLY A 2 -60.06 -14.87 71.85
N PRO A 3 -61.01 -14.31 71.06
CA PRO A 3 -61.82 -14.88 69.97
C PRO A 3 -61.46 -14.20 68.59
N THR A 4 -62.28 -13.93 67.53
CA THR A 4 -63.74 -13.88 67.34
C THR A 4 -64.21 -14.11 65.87
N ARG A 5 -65.51 -14.36 65.75
CA ARG A 5 -66.41 -14.57 64.59
C ARG A 5 -66.40 -13.50 63.46
N SER A 6 -66.33 -13.97 62.21
CA SER A 6 -67.45 -14.04 61.22
C SER A 6 -68.35 -12.81 60.90
N ARG A 7 -68.45 -12.52 59.57
CA ARG A 7 -69.59 -11.96 58.77
C ARG A 7 -69.82 -10.43 58.58
N PHE A 8 -69.99 -10.09 57.29
CA PHE A 8 -71.04 -9.24 56.64
C PHE A 8 -70.83 -7.72 56.34
N ARG A 9 -70.76 -7.45 55.02
CA ARG A 9 -71.57 -6.49 54.20
C ARG A 9 -71.29 -4.96 54.19
N LEU A 10 -71.35 -4.45 52.93
CA LEU A 10 -71.59 -3.06 52.46
C LEU A 10 -70.52 -1.99 52.82
N ALA A 11 -70.40 -0.84 52.12
CA ALA A 11 -70.56 -0.49 50.69
C ALA A 11 -70.17 0.99 50.47
N VAL A 12 -70.20 1.45 49.20
CA VAL A 12 -70.20 2.85 48.72
C VAL A 12 -68.85 3.60 48.70
N SER A 13 -68.41 3.88 47.47
CA SER A 13 -67.89 5.15 46.89
C SER A 13 -67.26 6.23 47.80
N LEU A 14 -66.23 6.97 47.37
CA LEU A 14 -66.25 7.79 46.14
C LEU A 14 -64.84 8.28 45.67
N CYS A 15 -64.71 8.51 44.36
CA CYS A 15 -63.72 9.30 43.60
C CYS A 15 -62.32 9.63 44.18
N ALA A 16 -61.28 9.05 43.57
CA ALA A 16 -60.05 9.75 43.17
C ALA A 16 -59.35 9.01 42.01
N ALA A 17 -59.73 9.28 40.76
CA ALA A 17 -59.13 8.66 39.58
C ALA A 17 -57.89 9.44 39.11
N THR A 18 -56.72 9.14 39.69
CA THR A 18 -55.44 9.71 39.24
C THR A 18 -54.94 8.96 38.00
N THR A 19 -55.49 9.28 36.84
CA THR A 19 -55.06 8.71 35.56
C THR A 19 -53.62 9.13 35.29
N VAL A 20 -52.65 8.25 35.53
CA VAL A 20 -51.29 8.42 35.03
C VAL A 20 -51.36 8.27 33.51
N VAL A 21 -51.51 9.40 32.82
CA VAL A 21 -51.35 9.46 31.37
C VAL A 21 -49.88 9.20 31.08
N VAL A 22 -49.55 7.94 30.84
CA VAL A 22 -48.32 7.58 30.14
C VAL A 22 -48.49 8.10 28.73
N THR A 23 -48.04 9.35 28.50
CA THR A 23 -47.79 9.86 27.17
C THR A 23 -46.71 8.99 26.55
N ALA A 24 -47.14 7.96 25.82
CA ALA A 24 -46.32 7.23 24.88
C ALA A 24 -45.85 8.25 23.83
N ALA A 25 -44.73 8.90 24.12
CA ALA A 25 -44.09 9.82 23.20
C ALA A 25 -43.75 9.01 21.95
N LEU A 26 -44.47 9.30 20.87
CA LEU A 26 -44.08 8.90 19.52
C LEU A 26 -42.83 9.71 19.13
N ALA A 27 -41.70 9.36 19.77
CA ALA A 27 -40.39 9.62 19.24
C ALA A 27 -40.34 8.91 17.89
N GLY A 28 -40.65 9.66 16.84
CA GLY A 28 -40.77 9.13 15.49
C GLY A 28 -39.51 8.34 15.14
N THR A 29 -39.68 7.18 14.51
CA THR A 29 -38.56 6.36 14.06
C THR A 29 -37.69 7.19 13.11
N VAL A 30 -36.60 7.74 13.65
CA VAL A 30 -35.49 8.18 12.82
C VAL A 30 -35.11 6.98 11.94
N PRO A 31 -34.97 7.14 10.62
CA PRO A 31 -34.57 6.02 9.78
C PRO A 31 -33.23 5.50 10.32
N ALA A 32 -33.12 4.18 10.46
CA ALA A 32 -31.86 3.56 10.84
C ALA A 32 -30.75 4.08 9.93
N GLN A 33 -29.61 4.47 10.49
CA GLN A 33 -28.51 5.03 9.70
C GLN A 33 -28.12 4.03 8.62
N ALA A 34 -28.33 4.41 7.36
CA ALA A 34 -28.26 3.47 6.25
C ALA A 34 -26.89 2.79 6.17
N ALA A 35 -26.89 1.48 5.89
CA ALA A 35 -25.68 0.73 5.61
C ALA A 35 -24.88 1.38 4.45
N ALA A 36 -23.56 1.19 4.43
CA ALA A 36 -22.68 1.81 3.45
C ALA A 36 -23.13 1.49 2.01
N GLY A 37 -23.61 2.50 1.28
CA GLY A 37 -24.50 2.23 0.13
C GLY A 37 -23.87 1.45 -1.03
N CYS A 38 -22.63 1.78 -1.39
CA CYS A 38 -21.95 1.23 -2.57
C CYS A 38 -20.51 1.69 -2.68
N ARG A 39 -19.73 0.99 -3.52
CA ARG A 39 -18.51 1.48 -4.19
C ARG A 39 -18.79 1.60 -5.68
N VAL A 40 -18.19 2.59 -6.35
CA VAL A 40 -18.20 2.69 -7.82
C VAL A 40 -16.81 2.97 -8.38
N THR A 41 -16.37 2.18 -9.35
CA THR A 41 -15.24 2.51 -10.22
C THR A 41 -15.80 2.96 -11.57
N TYR A 42 -15.54 4.20 -11.96
CA TYR A 42 -15.91 4.78 -13.24
C TYR A 42 -14.63 4.95 -14.06
N THR A 43 -14.44 4.18 -15.13
CA THR A 43 -13.23 4.22 -15.96
C THR A 43 -13.55 4.78 -17.33
N VAL A 44 -13.02 5.96 -17.68
CA VAL A 44 -12.96 6.40 -19.08
C VAL A 44 -11.99 5.47 -19.81
N THR A 45 -12.50 4.62 -20.70
CA THR A 45 -11.73 3.59 -21.40
C THR A 45 -11.09 4.09 -22.68
N SER A 46 -11.67 5.12 -23.30
CA SER A 46 -11.12 5.83 -24.46
C SER A 46 -11.75 7.22 -24.60
N GLN A 47 -11.03 8.18 -25.18
CA GLN A 47 -11.52 9.54 -25.41
C GLN A 47 -10.95 10.10 -26.71
N TRP A 48 -11.78 10.79 -27.48
CA TRP A 48 -11.47 11.37 -28.79
C TRP A 48 -12.22 12.70 -28.98
N PRO A 49 -11.93 13.49 -30.04
CA PRO A 49 -12.67 14.73 -30.29
C PRO A 49 -14.18 14.48 -30.45
N GLY A 50 -14.97 15.06 -29.55
CA GLY A 50 -16.43 14.97 -29.50
C GLY A 50 -17.01 13.76 -28.77
N GLY A 51 -16.21 12.77 -28.36
CA GLY A 51 -16.73 11.57 -27.69
C GLY A 51 -15.75 10.85 -26.75
N PHE A 52 -16.30 9.99 -25.90
CA PHE A 52 -15.55 9.09 -25.04
C PHE A 52 -16.34 7.80 -24.75
N GLY A 53 -15.62 6.73 -24.41
CA GLY A 53 -16.16 5.49 -23.85
C GLY A 53 -15.87 5.40 -22.35
N ALA A 54 -16.79 4.82 -21.59
CA ALA A 54 -16.60 4.54 -20.17
C ALA A 54 -17.13 3.15 -19.78
N SER A 55 -16.46 2.52 -18.83
CA SER A 55 -16.93 1.35 -18.07
C SER A 55 -17.22 1.77 -16.63
N VAL A 56 -18.22 1.17 -16.00
CA VAL A 56 -18.64 1.47 -14.63
C VAL A 56 -18.89 0.16 -13.88
N ASP A 57 -18.06 -0.11 -12.89
CA ASP A 57 -18.22 -1.19 -11.93
C ASP A 57 -18.91 -0.64 -10.67
N VAL A 58 -20.05 -1.22 -10.30
CA VAL A 58 -20.68 -0.97 -9.00
C VAL A 58 -20.51 -2.19 -8.10
N THR A 59 -20.10 -1.98 -6.85
CA THR A 59 -20.09 -3.01 -5.80
C THR A 59 -21.12 -2.63 -4.72
N ASN A 60 -22.03 -3.55 -4.40
CA ASN A 60 -22.92 -3.38 -3.26
C ASN A 60 -22.13 -3.57 -1.96
N LEU A 61 -22.25 -2.62 -1.02
CA LEU A 61 -21.63 -2.68 0.30
C LEU A 61 -22.64 -2.75 1.46
N GLY A 62 -23.94 -2.74 1.15
CA GLY A 62 -25.05 -2.89 2.09
C GLY A 62 -25.77 -4.23 1.93
N ASP A 63 -27.05 -4.26 2.30
CA ASP A 63 -27.89 -5.45 2.23
C ASP A 63 -28.08 -5.97 0.79
N PRO A 64 -28.30 -7.29 0.58
CA PRO A 64 -28.52 -7.86 -0.75
C PRO A 64 -29.68 -7.20 -1.53
N LEU A 65 -29.40 -6.82 -2.78
CA LEU A 65 -30.35 -6.21 -3.70
C LEU A 65 -30.83 -7.23 -4.74
N THR A 66 -32.13 -7.23 -5.05
CA THR A 66 -32.73 -8.00 -6.15
C THR A 66 -32.84 -7.22 -7.46
N GLY A 67 -32.64 -5.90 -7.40
CA GLY A 67 -32.56 -4.99 -8.54
C GLY A 67 -31.83 -3.71 -8.13
N TRP A 68 -31.16 -3.06 -9.07
CA TRP A 68 -30.35 -1.88 -8.78
C TRP A 68 -30.50 -0.76 -9.81
N ARG A 69 -30.35 0.46 -9.31
CA ARG A 69 -30.38 1.71 -10.07
C ARG A 69 -29.30 2.66 -9.55
N LEU A 70 -28.27 2.89 -10.36
CA LEU A 70 -27.20 3.84 -10.06
C LEU A 70 -27.52 5.22 -10.65
N THR A 71 -27.25 6.31 -9.92
CA THR A 71 -27.38 7.69 -10.45
C THR A 71 -26.14 8.53 -10.16
N TRP A 72 -25.81 9.45 -11.05
CA TRP A 72 -24.75 10.47 -10.89
C TRP A 72 -25.06 11.73 -11.72
N THR A 73 -24.22 12.77 -11.59
CA THR A 73 -24.35 14.02 -12.35
C THR A 73 -23.10 14.30 -13.19
N PHE A 74 -23.29 14.53 -14.49
CA PHE A 74 -22.29 15.14 -15.37
C PHE A 74 -22.29 16.65 -15.24
N THR A 75 -21.11 17.23 -15.02
CA THR A 75 -20.93 18.65 -14.67
C THR A 75 -20.37 19.52 -15.81
N ALA A 76 -19.90 18.92 -16.92
CA ALA A 76 -19.37 19.66 -18.08
C ALA A 76 -20.23 19.50 -19.35
N GLY A 77 -21.49 19.06 -19.21
CA GLY A 77 -22.42 18.90 -20.34
C GLY A 77 -22.20 17.63 -21.17
N GLN A 78 -21.66 16.57 -20.57
CA GLN A 78 -21.53 15.28 -21.24
C GLN A 78 -22.91 14.60 -21.44
N VAL A 79 -23.12 13.93 -22.58
CA VAL A 79 -24.40 13.28 -22.92
C VAL A 79 -24.18 11.85 -23.39
N VAL A 80 -24.82 10.88 -22.75
CA VAL A 80 -24.75 9.46 -23.13
C VAL A 80 -25.50 9.23 -24.45
N SER A 81 -24.86 8.51 -25.38
CA SER A 81 -25.39 8.23 -26.73
C SER A 81 -25.56 6.74 -27.06
N GLN A 82 -24.87 5.83 -26.36
CA GLN A 82 -24.96 4.38 -26.53
C GLN A 82 -24.54 3.65 -25.25
N TRP A 83 -25.06 2.46 -24.97
CA TRP A 83 -24.76 1.73 -23.72
C TRP A 83 -24.96 0.21 -23.83
N TRP A 84 -24.38 -0.53 -22.88
CA TRP A 84 -24.50 -1.99 -22.75
C TRP A 84 -24.52 -2.42 -21.27
N ASN A 85 -25.08 -3.61 -21.00
CA ASN A 85 -25.23 -4.23 -19.67
C ASN A 85 -26.01 -3.41 -18.61
N GLY A 86 -26.77 -2.39 -19.03
CA GLY A 86 -27.62 -1.57 -18.18
C GLY A 86 -28.66 -0.82 -19.01
N THR A 87 -29.63 -0.20 -18.35
CA THR A 87 -30.69 0.61 -18.98
C THR A 87 -30.50 2.09 -18.62
N VAL A 88 -29.99 2.90 -19.55
CA VAL A 88 -29.65 4.30 -19.29
C VAL A 88 -30.83 5.24 -19.59
N THR A 89 -31.03 6.21 -18.70
CA THR A 89 -31.82 7.42 -18.94
C THR A 89 -31.01 8.64 -18.47
N GLN A 90 -31.09 9.75 -19.21
CA GLN A 90 -30.43 11.01 -18.86
C GLN A 90 -31.42 12.17 -19.00
N SER A 91 -31.38 13.11 -18.04
CA SER A 91 -32.11 14.38 -18.11
C SER A 91 -31.22 15.51 -17.63
N ALA A 92 -30.98 16.49 -18.51
CA ALA A 92 -29.88 17.45 -18.37
C ALA A 92 -28.56 16.74 -18.01
N GLY A 93 -27.87 17.17 -16.96
CA GLY A 93 -26.63 16.51 -16.48
C GLY A 93 -26.86 15.22 -15.69
N ARG A 94 -28.07 14.89 -15.23
CA ARG A 94 -28.30 13.74 -14.34
C ARG A 94 -28.50 12.46 -15.15
N VAL A 95 -27.66 11.45 -14.89
CA VAL A 95 -27.76 10.10 -15.47
C VAL A 95 -28.34 9.13 -14.44
N THR A 96 -29.14 8.19 -14.91
CA THR A 96 -29.72 7.08 -14.16
C THR A 96 -29.57 5.80 -14.97
N VAL A 97 -28.96 4.78 -14.38
CA VAL A 97 -28.75 3.47 -15.02
C VAL A 97 -29.39 2.39 -14.16
N GLY A 98 -30.37 1.68 -14.73
CA GLY A 98 -30.95 0.48 -14.13
C GLY A 98 -30.19 -0.78 -14.56
N ASN A 99 -30.38 -1.86 -13.79
CA ASN A 99 -29.94 -3.19 -14.20
C ASN A 99 -30.66 -3.69 -15.47
N VAL A 100 -30.16 -4.80 -16.01
CA VAL A 100 -30.86 -5.67 -16.96
C VAL A 100 -31.16 -7.01 -16.28
N ASP A 101 -31.99 -7.86 -16.91
CA ASP A 101 -32.59 -9.05 -16.28
C ASP A 101 -31.56 -10.01 -15.64
N TRP A 102 -30.38 -10.14 -16.24
CA TRP A 102 -29.33 -11.06 -15.79
C TRP A 102 -28.37 -10.49 -14.74
N ASN A 103 -28.38 -9.18 -14.45
CA ASN A 103 -27.46 -8.56 -13.49
C ASN A 103 -28.14 -7.77 -12.34
N GLY A 104 -29.46 -7.91 -12.14
CA GLY A 104 -30.18 -7.21 -11.07
C GLY A 104 -29.82 -7.67 -9.64
N SER A 105 -29.42 -8.94 -9.47
CA SER A 105 -29.07 -9.50 -8.16
C SER A 105 -27.65 -9.10 -7.73
N LEU A 106 -27.54 -8.36 -6.62
CA LEU A 106 -26.27 -7.95 -6.01
C LEU A 106 -26.29 -8.22 -4.50
N GLY A 107 -25.74 -9.37 -4.09
CA GLY A 107 -25.43 -9.65 -2.69
C GLY A 107 -24.39 -8.66 -2.11
N THR A 108 -24.25 -8.62 -0.79
CA THR A 108 -23.22 -7.82 -0.11
C THR A 108 -21.82 -8.23 -0.60
N GLY A 109 -21.03 -7.27 -1.08
CA GLY A 109 -19.72 -7.50 -1.68
C GLY A 109 -19.74 -7.93 -3.16
N ALA A 110 -20.91 -8.26 -3.73
CA ALA A 110 -21.05 -8.55 -5.16
C ALA A 110 -21.09 -7.25 -5.99
N GLY A 111 -20.83 -7.35 -7.29
CA GLY A 111 -20.85 -6.21 -8.20
C GLY A 111 -21.35 -6.53 -9.60
N ALA A 112 -21.72 -5.46 -10.32
CA ALA A 112 -22.10 -5.49 -11.73
C ALA A 112 -21.29 -4.46 -12.50
N GLN A 113 -20.95 -4.78 -13.75
CA GLN A 113 -20.28 -3.89 -14.68
C GLN A 113 -21.18 -3.54 -15.86
N PHE A 114 -21.30 -2.25 -16.16
CA PHE A 114 -21.93 -1.74 -17.37
C PHE A 114 -21.02 -0.73 -18.06
N GLY A 115 -21.35 -0.35 -19.30
CA GLY A 115 -20.55 0.64 -20.02
C GLY A 115 -21.37 1.44 -21.02
N PHE A 116 -20.80 2.56 -21.47
CA PHE A 116 -21.45 3.48 -22.37
C PHE A 116 -20.48 4.32 -23.20
N GLY A 117 -20.98 4.83 -24.32
CA GLY A 117 -20.37 5.92 -25.08
C GLY A 117 -21.14 7.21 -24.86
N ALA A 118 -20.42 8.32 -24.76
CA ALA A 118 -21.00 9.65 -24.52
C ALA A 118 -20.25 10.74 -25.30
N THR A 119 -20.92 11.87 -25.55
CA THR A 119 -20.30 13.06 -26.13
C THR A 119 -19.76 14.00 -25.04
N TRP A 120 -18.80 14.84 -25.40
CA TRP A 120 -18.25 15.90 -24.54
C TRP A 120 -17.83 17.13 -25.35
N ASN A 121 -17.62 18.25 -24.66
CA ASN A 121 -17.46 19.58 -25.27
C ASN A 121 -16.04 19.91 -25.79
N ASN A 122 -15.12 18.94 -25.85
CA ASN A 122 -13.69 19.10 -26.17
C ASN A 122 -12.87 20.04 -25.26
N SER A 123 -13.45 20.55 -24.17
CA SER A 123 -12.80 21.45 -23.20
C SER A 123 -12.57 20.78 -21.85
N SER A 124 -13.57 20.06 -21.31
CA SER A 124 -13.44 19.33 -20.06
C SER A 124 -14.33 18.09 -20.00
N ASN A 125 -13.79 16.98 -19.50
CA ASN A 125 -14.52 15.73 -19.23
C ASN A 125 -14.25 15.25 -17.79
N PRO A 126 -14.84 15.91 -16.77
CA PRO A 126 -14.66 15.54 -15.37
C PRO A 126 -15.38 14.22 -15.08
N VAL A 127 -14.71 13.35 -14.33
CA VAL A 127 -15.29 12.13 -13.76
C VAL A 127 -16.35 12.51 -12.70
N PRO A 128 -17.56 11.92 -12.73
CA PRO A 128 -18.57 12.12 -11.69
C PRO A 128 -18.10 11.63 -10.31
N VAL A 129 -18.64 12.21 -9.24
CA VAL A 129 -18.28 11.83 -7.85
C VAL A 129 -19.49 11.55 -6.96
N ASP A 130 -20.69 11.99 -7.38
CA ASP A 130 -21.95 11.99 -6.63
C ASP A 130 -22.79 10.71 -6.82
N PHE A 131 -22.12 9.56 -6.98
CA PHE A 131 -22.79 8.29 -7.23
C PHE A 131 -23.70 7.88 -6.07
N ALA A 132 -24.90 7.38 -6.40
CA ALA A 132 -25.84 6.80 -5.44
C ALA A 132 -26.53 5.56 -6.02
N LEU A 133 -26.59 4.46 -5.25
CA LEU A 133 -27.22 3.19 -5.61
C LEU A 133 -28.57 3.07 -4.89
N ASN A 134 -29.64 2.85 -5.65
CA ASN A 134 -31.03 2.84 -5.19
C ASN A 134 -31.47 4.12 -4.42
N GLY A 135 -30.69 5.20 -4.51
CA GLY A 135 -30.89 6.46 -3.78
C GLY A 135 -29.98 6.66 -2.57
N VAL A 136 -29.21 5.65 -2.16
CA VAL A 136 -28.22 5.75 -1.08
C VAL A 136 -26.86 6.17 -1.67
N PRO A 137 -26.21 7.25 -1.18
CA PRO A 137 -24.90 7.68 -1.68
C PRO A 137 -23.81 6.61 -1.52
N CYS A 138 -22.93 6.49 -2.52
CA CYS A 138 -21.79 5.57 -2.49
C CYS A 138 -20.67 6.14 -1.61
N THR A 139 -20.55 5.62 -0.40
CA THR A 139 -19.48 5.97 0.55
C THR A 139 -18.20 5.16 0.35
N GLY A 140 -18.25 4.05 -0.39
CA GLY A 140 -17.07 3.36 -0.89
C GLY A 140 -16.40 4.17 -2.00
N ARG A 141 -15.16 4.62 -1.76
CA ARG A 141 -14.36 5.53 -2.61
C ARG A 141 -14.70 5.40 -4.10
N THR A 142 -15.28 6.45 -4.66
CA THR A 142 -15.53 6.60 -6.09
C THR A 142 -14.20 6.90 -6.79
N THR A 143 -13.86 6.10 -7.81
CA THR A 143 -12.57 6.20 -8.51
C THR A 143 -12.75 6.30 -10.01
N GLY A 144 -12.04 7.22 -10.65
CA GLY A 144 -11.91 7.26 -12.10
C GLY A 144 -10.72 8.08 -12.60
N PRO A 145 -10.41 8.01 -13.92
CA PRO A 145 -9.16 8.52 -14.47
C PRO A 145 -9.21 10.03 -14.65
N THR A 146 -8.25 10.74 -14.06
CA THR A 146 -8.01 12.16 -14.37
C THR A 146 -7.43 12.26 -15.79
N ALA A 147 -8.07 13.05 -16.66
CA ALA A 147 -7.58 13.29 -18.01
C ALA A 147 -6.22 14.02 -18.01
N PRO A 148 -5.34 13.82 -19.01
CA PRO A 148 -4.07 14.52 -19.10
C PRO A 148 -4.25 16.05 -19.28
N PRO A 149 -3.40 16.89 -18.66
CA PRO A 149 -3.50 18.34 -18.81
C PRO A 149 -3.03 18.80 -20.19
N THR A 150 -3.86 19.57 -20.89
CA THR A 150 -3.49 20.30 -22.11
C THR A 150 -2.58 21.48 -21.78
N THR A 151 -1.44 21.58 -22.46
CA THR A 151 -0.46 22.65 -22.23
C THR A 151 -0.70 23.87 -23.12
N THR A 152 -1.07 25.01 -22.51
CA THR A 152 -1.10 26.32 -23.17
C THR A 152 0.05 27.19 -22.62
N PRO A 153 0.89 27.81 -23.48
CA PRO A 153 1.98 28.68 -23.01
C PRO A 153 1.46 29.96 -22.31
N PRO A 154 2.18 30.49 -21.30
CA PRO A 154 1.86 31.79 -20.71
C PRO A 154 2.22 32.95 -21.67
N PRO A 155 1.50 34.10 -21.60
CA PRO A 155 1.75 35.23 -22.48
C PRO A 155 3.01 36.02 -22.07
N THR A 156 3.76 36.48 -23.07
CA THR A 156 4.84 37.46 -22.90
C THR A 156 4.29 38.89 -22.75
N SER A 157 4.83 39.64 -21.80
CA SER A 157 4.67 41.10 -21.70
C SER A 157 6.03 41.75 -21.39
N ALA A 158 6.26 42.95 -21.92
CA ALA A 158 7.55 43.62 -21.86
C ALA A 158 7.63 44.66 -20.70
N PRO A 159 8.81 44.85 -20.08
CA PRO A 159 8.97 45.79 -18.97
C PRO A 159 9.24 47.25 -19.45
N PRO A 160 8.65 48.27 -18.80
CA PRO A 160 9.05 49.67 -18.99
C PRO A 160 10.26 50.07 -18.11
N THR A 161 11.08 50.99 -18.63
CA THR A 161 12.04 51.83 -17.88
C THR A 161 11.28 52.93 -17.07
N THR A 162 11.82 53.71 -16.13
CA THR A 162 13.21 54.18 -15.84
C THR A 162 13.26 54.68 -14.35
N PRO A 163 14.43 54.99 -13.74
CA PRO A 163 14.57 55.26 -12.29
C PRO A 163 14.56 56.74 -11.88
N PRO A 164 14.62 57.04 -10.56
CA PRO A 164 15.60 58.02 -10.07
C PRO A 164 16.39 57.57 -8.81
N THR A 165 17.45 58.31 -8.48
CA THR A 165 18.49 58.02 -7.46
C THR A 165 18.32 58.79 -6.14
N THR A 166 18.93 58.29 -5.06
CA THR A 166 19.57 59.11 -3.98
C THR A 166 20.49 58.25 -3.09
N THR A 167 21.36 58.89 -2.30
CA THR A 167 22.58 58.30 -1.69
C THR A 167 22.57 58.42 -0.14
N PRO A 168 23.17 57.50 0.64
CA PRO A 168 22.84 57.33 2.08
C PRO A 168 23.85 57.93 3.08
N PRO A 169 23.50 57.99 4.38
CA PRO A 169 24.44 58.16 5.50
C PRO A 169 24.85 56.80 6.14
N PRO A 170 26.05 56.67 6.74
CA PRO A 170 26.53 55.43 7.35
C PRO A 170 26.42 55.40 8.89
N THR A 171 26.08 54.24 9.47
CA THR A 171 26.27 53.92 10.90
C THR A 171 26.56 52.43 11.13
N THR A 172 27.53 52.11 11.98
CA THR A 172 27.99 50.73 12.24
C THR A 172 27.70 50.32 13.70
N PRO A 173 26.93 49.24 13.95
CA PRO A 173 26.80 48.63 15.28
C PRO A 173 27.90 47.59 15.60
N PRO A 174 28.03 47.11 16.86
CA PRO A 174 29.17 46.31 17.33
C PRO A 174 29.18 44.83 16.86
N PRO A 175 30.31 44.11 17.00
CA PRO A 175 30.41 42.71 16.57
C PRO A 175 29.62 41.76 17.48
N THR A 176 28.66 41.05 16.90
CA THR A 176 28.02 39.89 17.51
C THR A 176 28.51 38.60 16.85
N THR A 177 29.03 37.67 17.65
CA THR A 177 29.45 36.34 17.16
C THR A 177 28.23 35.61 16.57
N PRO A 178 28.27 35.11 15.32
CA PRO A 178 27.15 34.40 14.76
C PRO A 178 26.88 33.08 15.51
N PRO A 179 25.60 32.71 15.75
CA PRO A 179 25.25 31.35 16.17
C PRO A 179 25.74 30.30 15.16
N PRO A 180 25.96 29.04 15.56
CA PRO A 180 26.46 28.01 14.66
C PRO A 180 25.53 27.82 13.45
N THR A 181 26.06 28.06 12.26
CA THR A 181 25.30 28.15 11.00
C THR A 181 24.96 26.78 10.41
N THR A 182 24.32 25.92 11.20
CA THR A 182 23.57 24.78 10.66
C THR A 182 22.23 25.33 10.15
N PRO A 183 21.89 25.19 8.87
CA PRO A 183 20.55 25.55 8.39
C PRO A 183 19.46 24.80 9.18
N PRO A 184 18.25 25.36 9.35
CA PRO A 184 17.12 24.60 9.84
C PRO A 184 16.96 23.31 9.02
N PRO A 185 16.57 22.16 9.63
CA PRO A 185 16.16 20.99 8.86
C PRO A 185 15.13 21.40 7.82
N GLY A 186 15.27 20.89 6.59
CA GLY A 186 14.29 21.15 5.54
C GLY A 186 12.88 20.76 6.01
N THR A 187 11.88 21.51 5.57
CA THR A 187 10.50 21.34 6.06
C THR A 187 9.78 20.14 5.43
N GLY A 188 10.40 19.43 4.48
CA GLY A 188 9.87 18.21 3.87
C GLY A 188 10.08 16.96 4.73
N ALA A 189 9.19 15.97 4.56
CA ALA A 189 9.23 14.69 5.26
C ALA A 189 10.57 13.95 5.08
N LEU A 190 11.17 14.03 3.88
CA LEU A 190 12.45 13.41 3.54
C LEU A 190 13.68 14.17 4.07
N ASP A 191 13.52 15.45 4.43
CA ASP A 191 14.59 16.22 5.08
C ASP A 191 14.69 15.84 6.57
N GLN A 192 13.52 15.71 7.21
CA GLN A 192 13.34 15.38 8.62
C GLN A 192 13.70 13.93 8.97
N THR A 193 13.70 13.01 8.00
CA THR A 193 13.82 11.57 8.25
C THR A 193 14.86 10.89 7.35
N THR A 194 15.56 9.92 7.91
CA THR A 194 16.31 8.94 7.13
C THR A 194 15.32 7.92 6.60
N THR A 195 15.07 8.03 5.30
CA THR A 195 14.08 7.23 4.58
C THR A 195 14.77 6.07 3.90
N VAL A 196 14.25 4.87 4.07
CA VAL A 196 14.75 3.66 3.43
C VAL A 196 13.59 2.92 2.77
N GLY A 197 13.82 2.50 1.53
CA GLY A 197 12.77 2.08 0.60
C GLY A 197 12.75 2.93 -0.66
N ARG A 198 11.91 2.55 -1.61
CA ARG A 198 11.69 3.29 -2.86
C ARG A 198 10.52 4.24 -2.68
N VAL A 199 10.81 5.52 -2.68
CA VAL A 199 9.84 6.61 -2.46
C VAL A 199 9.93 7.64 -3.57
N ARG A 200 8.82 8.35 -3.83
CA ARG A 200 8.72 9.51 -4.71
C ARG A 200 8.43 10.75 -3.87
N ALA A 201 9.25 11.78 -3.98
CA ALA A 201 8.99 13.07 -3.33
C ALA A 201 7.84 13.81 -4.03
N VAL A 202 6.89 14.37 -3.27
CA VAL A 202 5.74 15.12 -3.79
C VAL A 202 5.52 16.36 -2.93
N GLY A 203 6.06 17.50 -3.36
CA GLY A 203 6.07 18.71 -2.54
C GLY A 203 6.86 18.50 -1.24
N SER A 204 6.19 18.60 -0.10
CA SER A 204 6.78 18.31 1.22
C SER A 204 6.53 16.88 1.74
N SER A 205 5.78 16.04 1.01
CA SER A 205 5.48 14.65 1.41
C SER A 205 6.23 13.61 0.56
N ALA A 206 6.13 12.35 0.97
CA ALA A 206 6.72 11.20 0.27
C ALA A 206 5.64 10.15 -0.04
N GLN A 207 5.58 9.70 -1.29
CA GLN A 207 4.70 8.63 -1.79
C GLN A 207 5.45 7.32 -1.97
N TYR A 208 4.79 6.18 -1.73
CA TYR A 208 5.40 4.84 -1.80
C TYR A 208 4.36 3.70 -1.92
N THR A 209 4.76 2.53 -2.45
CA THR A 209 3.89 1.34 -2.59
C THR A 209 4.50 0.05 -2.05
N TRP A 210 5.80 -0.14 -2.23
CA TRP A 210 6.54 -1.35 -1.85
C TRP A 210 6.37 -1.72 -0.36
N PRO A 211 6.52 -2.99 0.04
CA PRO A 211 6.50 -3.38 1.44
C PRO A 211 7.72 -2.84 2.21
N GLY A 212 7.62 -2.73 3.54
CA GLY A 212 8.78 -2.51 4.42
C GLY A 212 9.42 -1.11 4.41
N ILE A 213 8.90 -0.16 3.62
CA ILE A 213 9.32 1.25 3.62
C ILE A 213 9.35 1.79 5.05
N TYR A 214 10.42 2.48 5.45
CA TYR A 214 10.49 3.12 6.76
C TYR A 214 11.12 4.51 6.75
N PHE A 215 10.73 5.30 7.76
CA PHE A 215 11.14 6.66 8.02
C PHE A 215 11.63 6.76 9.47
N GLU A 216 12.94 7.00 9.66
CA GLU A 216 13.56 7.17 10.98
C GLU A 216 13.88 8.66 11.23
N GLY A 217 13.42 9.19 12.37
CA GLY A 217 13.62 10.58 12.76
C GLY A 217 14.09 10.73 14.21
N ARG A 218 14.50 11.94 14.57
CA ARG A 218 14.87 12.34 15.94
C ARG A 218 14.05 13.56 16.35
N PHE A 219 13.65 13.63 17.61
CA PHE A 219 12.97 14.79 18.17
C PHE A 219 13.38 15.00 19.63
N ARG A 220 13.18 16.21 20.15
CA ARG A 220 13.19 16.50 21.58
C ARG A 220 11.80 16.95 22.02
N GLY A 221 11.34 16.49 23.18
CA GLY A 221 10.06 16.88 23.78
C GLY A 221 9.17 15.70 24.17
N THR A 222 8.06 16.00 24.83
CA THR A 222 7.15 15.03 25.48
C THR A 222 6.23 14.25 24.51
N GLY A 223 6.43 14.37 23.20
CA GLY A 223 5.64 13.68 22.19
C GLY A 223 5.98 14.07 20.74
N VAL A 224 5.50 13.26 19.81
CA VAL A 224 5.66 13.43 18.35
C VAL A 224 4.40 13.01 17.61
N GLY A 225 4.04 13.77 16.57
CA GLY A 225 2.98 13.48 15.62
C GLY A 225 3.56 12.93 14.32
N VAL A 226 3.01 11.82 13.84
CA VAL A 226 3.37 11.18 12.57
C VAL A 226 2.27 11.50 11.55
N VAL A 227 2.59 12.26 10.51
CA VAL A 227 1.60 12.72 9.52
C VAL A 227 1.45 11.70 8.40
N LEU A 228 0.22 11.21 8.18
CA LEU A 228 -0.09 10.18 7.17
C LEU A 228 -1.31 10.55 6.34
N ASN A 229 -1.33 10.06 5.10
CA ASN A 229 -2.48 10.05 4.20
C ASN A 229 -2.58 8.70 3.50
N ASP A 230 -2.97 7.66 4.25
CA ASP A 230 -3.04 6.28 3.76
C ASP A 230 -4.17 5.48 4.42
N SER A 231 -5.24 5.20 3.66
CA SER A 231 -6.38 4.38 4.09
C SER A 231 -6.31 2.92 3.62
N GLN A 232 -5.14 2.43 3.20
CA GLN A 232 -4.95 1.09 2.60
C GLN A 232 -3.86 0.25 3.29
N ASN A 233 -2.85 0.86 3.91
CA ASN A 233 -1.77 0.14 4.59
C ASN A 233 -1.84 0.20 6.12
N ASP A 234 -1.21 -0.81 6.73
CA ASP A 234 -0.95 -0.86 8.17
C ASP A 234 0.52 -0.56 8.46
N TYR A 235 0.78 0.00 9.64
CA TYR A 235 2.08 0.53 10.04
C TYR A 235 2.42 0.14 11.48
N LEU A 236 3.72 0.06 11.80
CA LEU A 236 4.19 0.15 13.18
C LEU A 236 4.76 1.56 13.42
N VAL A 237 4.45 2.12 14.60
CA VAL A 237 5.14 3.30 15.15
C VAL A 237 5.99 2.82 16.31
N GLN A 238 7.30 3.06 16.22
CA GLN A 238 8.29 2.74 17.24
C GLN A 238 8.88 4.05 17.79
N VAL A 239 9.11 4.13 19.09
CA VAL A 239 9.82 5.23 19.76
C VAL A 239 10.89 4.62 20.66
N ASP A 240 12.12 5.14 20.57
CA ASP A 240 13.32 4.59 21.23
C ASP A 240 13.50 3.06 21.01
N GLY A 241 13.10 2.57 19.85
CA GLY A 241 13.14 1.14 19.48
C GLY A 241 11.97 0.29 19.98
N ALA A 242 11.11 0.81 20.86
CA ALA A 242 9.91 0.10 21.32
C ALA A 242 8.69 0.42 20.44
N THR A 243 7.96 -0.61 19.98
CA THR A 243 6.68 -0.41 19.26
C THR A 243 5.64 0.17 20.21
N VAL A 244 5.25 1.41 19.99
CA VAL A 244 4.22 2.13 20.77
C VAL A 244 2.84 2.08 20.14
N ALA A 245 2.74 1.80 18.83
CA ALA A 245 1.45 1.62 18.16
C ALA A 245 1.54 0.69 16.94
N THR A 246 0.43 0.03 16.64
CA THR A 246 0.10 -0.46 15.28
C THR A 246 -1.02 0.42 14.74
N LEU A 247 -0.81 1.04 13.58
CA LEU A 247 -1.85 1.81 12.89
C LEU A 247 -2.49 0.93 11.83
N VAL A 248 -3.82 0.87 11.81
CA VAL A 248 -4.58 0.03 10.87
C VAL A 248 -5.33 0.93 9.91
N THR A 249 -4.90 1.01 8.65
CA THR A 249 -5.48 1.89 7.60
C THR A 249 -5.77 3.32 8.09
N PRO A 250 -4.76 4.08 8.58
CA PRO A 250 -4.94 5.30 9.39
C PRO A 250 -5.63 6.48 8.67
N GLY A 251 -5.77 6.44 7.35
CA GLY A 251 -6.36 7.51 6.54
C GLY A 251 -5.51 8.78 6.55
N ARG A 252 -6.17 9.93 6.41
CA ARG A 252 -5.54 11.25 6.55
C ARG A 252 -5.54 11.67 8.01
N THR A 253 -4.38 11.63 8.67
CA THR A 253 -4.27 11.85 10.12
C THR A 253 -2.92 12.42 10.53
N THR A 254 -2.81 12.83 11.79
CA THR A 254 -1.53 12.99 12.50
C THR A 254 -1.60 12.12 13.75
N TYR A 255 -0.96 10.96 13.71
CA TYR A 255 -0.97 10.04 14.85
C TYR A 255 0.01 10.53 15.93
N TRP A 256 -0.51 10.82 17.12
CA TRP A 256 0.27 11.43 18.20
C TRP A 256 0.71 10.42 19.26
N VAL A 257 2.02 10.25 19.40
CA VAL A 257 2.64 9.69 20.61
C VAL A 257 2.82 10.83 21.62
N ARG A 258 2.40 10.63 22.88
CA ARG A 258 2.41 11.65 23.94
C ARG A 258 2.75 11.00 25.29
N GLY A 259 3.08 11.83 26.28
CA GLY A 259 3.41 11.37 27.64
C GLY A 259 4.84 10.84 27.77
N LEU A 260 5.71 11.20 26.84
CA LEU A 260 7.14 10.90 26.89
C LEU A 260 7.85 11.86 27.86
N ALA A 261 9.02 11.45 28.36
CA ALA A 261 9.88 12.34 29.14
C ALA A 261 10.40 13.50 28.27
N ASP A 262 10.68 14.66 28.86
CA ASP A 262 11.28 15.76 28.09
C ASP A 262 12.79 15.55 27.87
N ARG A 263 13.11 14.75 26.85
CA ARG A 263 14.48 14.48 26.39
C ARG A 263 14.52 14.30 24.88
N GLU A 264 15.70 13.94 24.35
CA GLU A 264 15.79 13.44 22.98
C GLU A 264 15.23 12.02 22.87
N HIS A 265 14.55 11.75 21.77
CA HIS A 265 13.93 10.49 21.39
C HIS A 265 14.18 10.17 19.91
N THR A 266 14.18 8.88 19.56
CA THR A 266 14.05 8.43 18.17
C THR A 266 12.61 8.04 17.87
N VAL A 267 12.19 8.19 16.61
CA VAL A 267 10.92 7.64 16.10
C VAL A 267 11.16 6.91 14.79
N ARG A 268 10.53 5.75 14.63
CA ARG A 268 10.52 4.98 13.37
C ARG A 268 9.07 4.66 13.00
N LEU A 269 8.68 5.08 11.79
CA LEU A 269 7.46 4.60 11.13
C LEU A 269 7.88 3.55 10.11
N VAL A 270 7.23 2.37 10.10
CA VAL A 270 7.47 1.32 9.10
C VAL A 270 6.16 0.77 8.56
N LYS A 271 6.09 0.62 7.24
CA LYS A 271 4.95 0.07 6.48
C LYS A 271 4.94 -1.46 6.57
N ARG A 272 3.94 -2.03 7.24
CA ARG A 272 3.76 -3.49 7.39
C ARG A 272 3.25 -4.14 6.10
N THR A 273 2.31 -3.48 5.45
CA THR A 273 1.47 -4.06 4.40
C THR A 273 2.16 -4.00 3.04
N GLU A 274 2.02 -5.07 2.26
CA GLU A 274 2.26 -5.05 0.81
C GLU A 274 1.03 -4.46 0.11
N SER A 275 1.22 -3.45 -0.75
CA SER A 275 0.10 -2.77 -1.42
C SER A 275 0.42 -2.30 -2.84
N PRO A 276 0.76 -3.20 -3.78
CA PRO A 276 1.09 -2.81 -5.15
C PRO A 276 -0.07 -2.14 -5.91
N TRP A 277 -1.30 -2.14 -5.39
CA TRP A 277 -2.46 -1.40 -5.90
C TRP A 277 -2.75 -0.07 -5.17
N ALA A 278 -1.99 0.30 -4.14
CA ALA A 278 -2.24 1.52 -3.36
C ALA A 278 -0.96 2.28 -3.00
N VAL A 279 -0.95 3.59 -3.31
CA VAL A 279 0.05 4.56 -2.87
C VAL A 279 -0.28 5.00 -1.45
N GLY A 280 0.68 4.81 -0.53
CA GLY A 280 0.71 5.47 0.77
C GLY A 280 1.46 6.80 0.70
N GLU A 281 1.13 7.73 1.59
CA GLU A 281 1.77 9.06 1.66
C GLU A 281 2.14 9.42 3.12
N PHE A 282 3.41 9.79 3.33
CA PHE A 282 3.95 10.29 4.60
C PHE A 282 4.22 11.78 4.51
N GLY A 283 3.61 12.56 5.41
CA GLY A 283 3.69 14.03 5.45
C GLY A 283 4.74 14.58 6.43
N GLY A 284 5.57 13.73 7.03
CA GLY A 284 6.63 14.13 7.97
C GLY A 284 6.26 13.98 9.44
N LEU A 285 7.09 14.58 10.28
CA LEU A 285 7.00 14.57 11.75
C LEU A 285 6.67 15.96 12.29
N VAL A 286 5.86 16.02 13.33
CA VAL A 286 5.47 17.26 14.04
C VAL A 286 5.81 17.09 15.52
N PRO A 287 6.53 18.02 16.17
CA PRO A 287 6.83 17.90 17.59
C PRO A 287 5.60 18.25 18.44
N ALA A 288 5.50 17.72 19.66
CA ALA A 288 4.58 18.24 20.66
C ALA A 288 4.93 19.71 21.00
N ALA A 289 3.99 20.47 21.56
CA ALA A 289 4.22 21.86 21.95
C ALA A 289 5.42 21.98 22.91
N GLY A 290 6.35 22.89 22.61
CA GLY A 290 7.64 23.03 23.32
C GLY A 290 8.77 22.12 22.82
N GLY A 291 8.46 21.09 22.02
CA GLY A 291 9.45 20.21 21.40
C GLY A 291 9.96 20.70 20.03
N ALA A 292 10.91 19.95 19.48
CA ALA A 292 11.50 20.20 18.15
C ALA A 292 11.83 18.89 17.42
N ILE A 293 11.65 18.87 16.10
CA ILE A 293 12.27 17.84 15.24
C ILE A 293 13.74 18.19 15.07
N LEU A 294 14.61 17.19 15.18
CA LEU A 294 16.06 17.33 15.11
C LEU A 294 16.57 16.83 13.76
N THR A 295 17.87 17.02 13.49
CA THR A 295 18.53 16.41 12.34
C THR A 295 18.35 14.89 12.35
N ARG A 296 17.89 14.34 11.22
CA ARG A 296 17.68 12.90 11.00
C ARG A 296 18.89 12.04 11.42
N PRO A 297 18.69 10.77 11.83
CA PRO A 297 19.78 9.84 12.09
C PRO A 297 20.75 9.72 10.91
N ALA A 298 22.01 9.39 11.16
CA ALA A 298 22.89 8.95 10.08
C ALA A 298 22.35 7.63 9.48
N PRO A 299 22.37 7.45 8.15
CA PRO A 299 22.06 6.17 7.53
C PRO A 299 23.08 5.10 7.94
N ARG A 300 22.70 3.83 7.87
CA ARG A 300 23.58 2.71 8.17
C ARG A 300 24.56 2.53 7.00
N SER A 301 25.82 2.21 7.30
CA SER A 301 26.82 1.95 6.26
C SER A 301 26.49 0.67 5.47
N ARG A 302 25.97 -0.34 6.16
CA ARG A 302 25.51 -1.60 5.58
C ARG A 302 24.15 -1.43 4.92
N GLN A 303 23.99 -1.92 3.70
CA GLN A 303 22.78 -1.82 2.91
C GLN A 303 22.48 -3.15 2.19
N ILE A 304 21.23 -3.61 2.25
CA ILE A 304 20.80 -4.87 1.65
C ILE A 304 19.51 -4.66 0.83
N GLU A 305 19.50 -5.03 -0.45
CA GLU A 305 18.26 -5.11 -1.25
C GLU A 305 17.76 -6.55 -1.28
N PHE A 306 16.53 -6.78 -0.82
CA PHE A 306 15.83 -8.06 -0.95
C PHE A 306 14.84 -7.94 -2.11
N ILE A 307 14.95 -8.85 -3.07
CA ILE A 307 14.19 -8.89 -4.31
C ILE A 307 13.40 -10.20 -4.31
N GLY A 308 12.07 -10.16 -4.40
CA GLY A 308 11.34 -11.43 -4.33
C GLY A 308 9.83 -11.38 -4.44
N ASP A 309 9.23 -12.48 -4.05
CA ASP A 309 7.78 -12.70 -4.05
C ASP A 309 7.17 -12.60 -2.63
N SER A 310 6.09 -13.33 -2.39
CA SER A 310 5.29 -13.31 -1.15
C SER A 310 6.08 -13.66 0.10
N TRP A 311 7.13 -14.49 -0.03
CA TRP A 311 8.04 -14.80 1.07
C TRP A 311 8.86 -13.56 1.47
N THR A 312 9.25 -12.72 0.51
CA THR A 312 10.01 -11.48 0.76
C THR A 312 9.10 -10.32 1.18
N ALA A 313 7.83 -10.33 0.76
CA ALA A 313 6.82 -9.37 1.16
C ALA A 313 6.28 -9.60 2.59
N GLY A 314 6.40 -10.82 3.13
CA GLY A 314 5.83 -11.21 4.42
C GLY A 314 4.34 -11.51 4.35
N TYR A 315 3.90 -12.15 3.26
CA TYR A 315 2.49 -12.52 3.02
C TYR A 315 1.93 -13.36 4.18
N GLY A 316 1.01 -12.78 4.95
CA GLY A 316 0.28 -13.51 5.99
C GLY A 316 1.13 -14.03 7.16
N ASN A 317 2.38 -13.61 7.32
CA ASN A 317 3.34 -14.19 8.26
C ASN A 317 2.97 -14.02 9.76
N MET A 318 2.12 -13.04 10.10
CA MET A 318 1.58 -12.86 11.45
C MET A 318 0.39 -13.80 11.77
N SER A 319 -0.16 -14.52 10.79
CA SER A 319 -1.26 -15.44 11.04
C SER A 319 -0.80 -16.67 11.81
N THR A 320 -1.71 -17.21 12.63
CA THR A 320 -1.58 -18.53 13.26
C THR A 320 -2.40 -19.61 12.54
N THR A 321 -3.10 -19.24 11.46
CA THR A 321 -3.95 -20.12 10.64
C THR A 321 -3.71 -19.89 9.16
N ARG A 322 -3.71 -20.98 8.37
CA ARG A 322 -3.52 -20.91 6.91
C ARG A 322 -4.71 -20.32 6.18
N ASP A 323 -5.93 -20.60 6.66
CA ASP A 323 -7.09 -19.77 6.28
C ASP A 323 -7.05 -18.48 7.09
N CYS A 324 -7.04 -17.34 6.39
CA CYS A 324 -7.06 -16.00 6.95
C CYS A 324 -8.36 -15.25 6.67
N SER A 325 -9.33 -15.85 5.97
CA SER A 325 -10.60 -15.18 5.60
C SER A 325 -11.35 -14.63 6.81
N GLY A 326 -11.41 -15.42 7.89
CA GLY A 326 -12.07 -15.06 9.15
C GLY A 326 -11.27 -14.15 10.10
N ASN A 327 -9.98 -13.89 9.85
CA ASN A 327 -9.11 -13.12 10.76
C ASN A 327 -8.59 -11.79 10.17
N GLY A 328 -9.29 -11.26 9.15
CA GLY A 328 -8.97 -9.99 8.49
C GLY A 328 -8.21 -10.14 7.17
N GLY A 329 -8.00 -11.37 6.70
CA GLY A 329 -7.32 -11.67 5.45
C GLY A 329 -5.81 -11.45 5.50
N VAL A 330 -5.15 -11.72 4.38
CA VAL A 330 -3.71 -11.56 4.18
C VAL A 330 -3.25 -10.17 4.63
N THR A 331 -3.93 -9.10 4.21
CA THR A 331 -3.56 -7.70 4.46
C THR A 331 -3.29 -7.36 5.92
N ARG A 332 -4.09 -7.90 6.85
CA ARG A 332 -3.96 -7.68 8.30
C ARG A 332 -2.90 -8.58 8.94
N ASN A 333 -2.66 -9.73 8.33
CA ASN A 333 -1.70 -10.74 8.78
C ASN A 333 -0.31 -10.59 8.15
N SER A 334 -0.11 -9.75 7.14
CA SER A 334 1.22 -9.45 6.61
C SER A 334 1.99 -8.49 7.51
N ASN A 335 3.29 -8.70 7.68
CA ASN A 335 4.18 -7.74 8.31
C ASN A 335 5.61 -7.79 7.74
N ALA A 336 5.87 -6.85 6.84
CA ALA A 336 7.15 -6.62 6.21
C ALA A 336 8.32 -6.34 7.17
N ASP A 337 8.08 -5.77 8.38
CA ASP A 337 9.12 -5.43 9.36
C ASP A 337 9.69 -6.65 10.12
N VAL A 338 9.07 -7.82 9.97
CA VAL A 338 9.51 -9.09 10.59
C VAL A 338 9.72 -10.22 9.60
N THR A 339 9.86 -9.90 8.31
CA THR A 339 10.27 -10.85 7.26
C THR A 339 11.68 -11.34 7.48
N PHE A 340 12.03 -12.49 6.89
CA PHE A 340 13.39 -13.01 6.93
C PHE A 340 14.44 -11.97 6.45
N GLY A 341 14.06 -11.13 5.49
CA GLY A 341 14.90 -10.05 4.98
C GLY A 341 15.08 -8.91 5.98
N ALA A 342 13.98 -8.36 6.50
CA ALA A 342 14.04 -7.30 7.51
C ALA A 342 14.79 -7.76 8.78
N LEU A 343 14.52 -8.98 9.27
CA LEU A 343 15.20 -9.57 10.43
C LEU A 343 16.70 -9.80 10.16
N THR A 344 17.09 -10.26 8.96
CA THR A 344 18.50 -10.38 8.58
C THR A 344 19.20 -9.03 8.62
N ALA A 345 18.61 -8.00 8.02
CA ALA A 345 19.18 -6.65 8.01
C ALA A 345 19.27 -6.03 9.42
N GLN A 346 18.23 -6.18 10.24
CA GLN A 346 18.23 -5.77 11.65
C GLN A 346 19.36 -6.45 12.43
N SER A 347 19.56 -7.76 12.26
CA SER A 347 20.63 -8.51 12.95
C SER A 347 22.05 -8.07 12.51
N LEU A 348 22.19 -7.61 11.28
CA LEU A 348 23.45 -7.09 10.71
C LEU A 348 23.64 -5.59 10.94
N ASN A 349 22.68 -4.88 11.56
CA ASN A 349 22.59 -3.42 11.60
C ASN A 349 22.78 -2.77 10.22
N ALA A 350 21.94 -3.21 9.26
CA ALA A 350 21.90 -2.73 7.89
C ALA A 350 20.57 -2.04 7.57
N ASP A 351 20.62 -1.04 6.70
CA ASP A 351 19.43 -0.51 6.04
C ASP A 351 18.94 -1.51 4.97
N TYR A 352 17.63 -1.64 4.77
CA TYR A 352 17.07 -2.61 3.83
C TYR A 352 15.98 -2.05 2.91
N GLN A 353 15.95 -2.53 1.66
CA GLN A 353 14.81 -2.38 0.77
C GLN A 353 14.17 -3.75 0.53
N LEU A 354 12.83 -3.83 0.65
CA LEU A 354 12.05 -5.00 0.23
C LEU A 354 11.36 -4.68 -1.10
N VAL A 355 11.97 -5.13 -2.19
CA VAL A 355 11.46 -4.97 -3.55
C VAL A 355 10.72 -6.26 -3.89
N ALA A 356 9.51 -6.39 -3.33
CA ALA A 356 8.71 -7.62 -3.41
C ALA A 356 7.31 -7.40 -3.97
N TRP A 357 6.78 -8.45 -4.61
CA TRP A 357 5.39 -8.54 -5.06
C TRP A 357 4.89 -10.00 -5.03
N SER A 358 3.97 -10.32 -4.12
CA SER A 358 3.33 -11.62 -3.99
C SER A 358 2.72 -12.16 -5.27
N GLY A 359 2.93 -13.45 -5.53
CA GLY A 359 2.41 -14.15 -6.72
C GLY A 359 3.18 -13.88 -8.02
N LEU A 360 4.06 -12.87 -8.10
CA LEU A 360 4.89 -12.66 -9.29
C LEU A 360 6.10 -13.60 -9.32
N GLY A 361 6.51 -14.01 -10.52
CA GLY A 361 7.74 -14.77 -10.74
C GLY A 361 8.69 -14.10 -11.73
N MET A 362 9.76 -14.80 -12.11
CA MET A 362 10.77 -14.29 -13.04
C MET A 362 10.28 -14.30 -14.50
N VAL A 363 9.54 -15.35 -14.88
CA VAL A 363 8.97 -15.53 -16.23
C VAL A 363 7.51 -15.98 -16.23
N ARG A 364 7.05 -16.58 -15.13
CA ARG A 364 5.71 -17.11 -14.88
C ARG A 364 5.26 -16.72 -13.47
N ASN A 365 4.04 -16.22 -13.35
CA ASN A 365 3.43 -15.92 -12.06
C ASN A 365 2.66 -17.14 -11.52
N TYR A 366 2.18 -17.03 -10.27
CA TYR A 366 1.43 -18.07 -9.60
C TYR A 366 0.27 -18.56 -10.48
N ASN A 367 0.28 -19.87 -10.76
CA ASN A 367 -0.68 -20.54 -11.63
C ASN A 367 -0.85 -19.93 -13.04
N GLY A 368 0.19 -19.31 -13.60
CA GLY A 368 0.15 -18.71 -14.94
C GLY A 368 -0.66 -17.41 -15.04
N GLY A 369 -0.98 -16.77 -13.90
CA GLY A 369 -1.85 -15.58 -13.87
C GLY A 369 -1.20 -14.30 -14.41
N GLY A 370 -1.82 -13.68 -15.41
CA GLY A 370 -1.42 -12.37 -15.95
C GLY A 370 -0.25 -12.43 -16.96
N THR A 371 0.01 -11.30 -17.63
CA THR A 371 1.02 -11.18 -18.69
C THR A 371 2.32 -10.53 -18.23
N ASP A 372 2.24 -9.62 -17.25
CA ASP A 372 3.41 -9.04 -16.60
C ASP A 372 4.10 -10.04 -15.68
N ASN A 373 5.33 -9.77 -15.29
CA ASN A 373 6.10 -10.58 -14.34
C ASN A 373 6.96 -9.65 -13.46
N PHE A 374 7.68 -10.19 -12.48
CA PHE A 374 8.44 -9.38 -11.54
C PHE A 374 9.41 -8.39 -12.22
N ARG A 375 9.99 -8.77 -13.38
CA ARG A 375 10.91 -7.90 -14.13
C ARG A 375 10.22 -6.68 -14.75
N THR A 376 8.91 -6.69 -14.99
CA THR A 376 8.13 -5.50 -15.38
C THR A 376 8.23 -4.43 -14.28
N TYR A 377 8.07 -4.83 -13.03
CA TYR A 377 7.95 -3.91 -11.91
C TYR A 377 9.25 -3.68 -11.13
N TYR A 378 10.31 -4.49 -11.31
CA TYR A 378 11.58 -4.28 -10.60
C TYR A 378 12.19 -2.88 -10.78
N GLU A 379 11.87 -2.16 -11.85
CA GLU A 379 12.36 -0.80 -12.05
C GLU A 379 11.44 0.30 -11.55
N THR A 380 10.20 0.02 -11.15
CA THR A 380 9.23 1.06 -10.75
C THR A 380 9.53 1.70 -9.40
N ASP A 381 9.15 2.97 -9.27
CA ASP A 381 9.06 3.66 -7.98
C ASP A 381 7.77 3.35 -7.23
N LEU A 382 6.62 3.35 -7.94
CA LEU A 382 5.27 3.19 -7.39
C LEU A 382 4.48 2.16 -8.21
N GLN A 383 4.44 0.90 -7.76
CA GLN A 383 3.74 -0.22 -8.41
C GLN A 383 2.27 0.09 -8.79
N ALA A 384 1.60 0.90 -7.97
CA ALA A 384 0.18 1.22 -8.07
C ALA A 384 -0.20 2.23 -9.17
N LEU A 385 0.77 2.75 -9.92
CA LEU A 385 0.55 3.77 -10.93
C LEU A 385 0.83 3.22 -12.34
N TRP A 386 -0.17 3.30 -13.21
CA TRP A 386 -0.02 3.01 -14.65
C TRP A 386 1.03 3.93 -15.31
N ASN A 387 1.26 5.12 -14.74
CA ASN A 387 2.32 6.06 -15.10
C ASN A 387 3.46 6.09 -14.07
N SER A 388 3.78 4.94 -13.46
CA SER A 388 5.01 4.80 -12.67
C SER A 388 6.25 5.09 -13.53
N THR A 389 7.27 5.62 -12.88
CA THR A 389 8.55 5.96 -13.49
C THR A 389 9.64 5.03 -12.97
N VAL A 390 10.74 4.91 -13.72
CA VAL A 390 11.92 4.19 -13.22
C VAL A 390 12.39 4.85 -11.92
N TRP A 391 12.54 4.06 -10.84
CA TRP A 391 13.02 4.53 -9.56
C TRP A 391 14.44 5.08 -9.68
N GLN A 392 14.56 6.38 -9.47
CA GLN A 392 15.84 7.08 -9.45
C GLN A 392 16.51 6.84 -8.11
N ASN A 393 17.67 6.17 -8.15
CA ASN A 393 18.50 5.99 -6.98
C ASN A 393 19.05 7.37 -6.54
N PRO A 394 18.86 7.80 -5.28
CA PRO A 394 19.38 9.07 -4.76
C PRO A 394 20.92 9.13 -4.65
N GLY A 395 21.65 8.15 -5.17
CA GLY A 395 23.12 8.04 -5.13
C GLY A 395 23.66 7.50 -3.81
N THR A 396 22.82 7.48 -2.76
CA THR A 396 23.13 6.95 -1.42
C THR A 396 22.79 5.48 -1.24
N TRP A 397 22.03 4.86 -2.17
CA TRP A 397 21.73 3.42 -2.12
C TRP A 397 22.72 2.62 -2.96
N LYS A 398 23.60 1.88 -2.30
CA LYS A 398 24.68 1.06 -2.87
C LYS A 398 24.80 -0.24 -2.08
N PRO A 399 23.83 -1.16 -2.19
CA PRO A 399 23.79 -2.39 -1.41
C PRO A 399 25.03 -3.25 -1.66
N GLN A 400 25.76 -3.58 -0.60
CA GLN A 400 26.89 -4.51 -0.63
C GLN A 400 26.41 -5.95 -0.83
N LEU A 401 25.15 -6.24 -0.45
CA LEU A 401 24.47 -7.51 -0.62
C LEU A 401 23.11 -7.29 -1.28
N VAL A 402 22.81 -8.10 -2.30
CA VAL A 402 21.46 -8.26 -2.87
C VAL A 402 21.02 -9.72 -2.67
N VAL A 403 19.80 -9.93 -2.23
CA VAL A 403 19.23 -11.27 -2.01
C VAL A 403 18.04 -11.44 -2.94
N VAL A 404 18.02 -12.50 -3.75
CA VAL A 404 16.97 -12.71 -4.77
C VAL A 404 16.24 -14.02 -4.50
N GLY A 405 15.01 -13.90 -4.00
CA GLY A 405 14.05 -14.98 -3.78
C GLY A 405 12.92 -14.93 -4.80
N LEU A 406 13.20 -15.40 -6.01
CA LEU A 406 12.26 -15.50 -7.12
C LEU A 406 12.33 -16.89 -7.74
N GLY A 407 11.18 -17.45 -8.12
CA GLY A 407 11.06 -18.77 -8.71
C GLY A 407 10.02 -19.68 -8.05
N ILE A 408 9.51 -19.32 -6.88
CA ILE A 408 8.43 -20.09 -6.23
C ILE A 408 7.21 -20.06 -7.15
N ASN A 409 6.73 -18.87 -7.50
CA ASN A 409 5.56 -18.69 -8.35
C ASN A 409 5.72 -19.22 -9.79
N ASP A 410 6.96 -19.31 -10.29
CA ASP A 410 7.23 -19.92 -11.59
C ASP A 410 6.93 -21.44 -11.55
N PHE A 411 7.39 -22.16 -10.52
CA PHE A 411 7.38 -23.63 -10.48
C PHE A 411 6.42 -24.29 -9.47
N SER A 412 5.74 -23.53 -8.60
CA SER A 412 4.90 -24.08 -7.51
C SER A 412 3.59 -24.73 -7.97
N THR A 413 3.20 -24.57 -9.24
CA THR A 413 2.02 -25.23 -9.82
C THR A 413 2.35 -25.85 -11.17
N ALA A 414 1.56 -26.83 -11.59
CA ALA A 414 1.62 -27.37 -12.95
C ALA A 414 1.34 -26.28 -14.01
N LEU A 415 1.84 -26.48 -15.23
CA LEU A 415 1.51 -25.65 -16.39
C LEU A 415 0.07 -25.93 -16.83
N ASN A 416 -0.70 -24.86 -17.04
CA ASN A 416 -2.08 -24.94 -17.52
C ASN A 416 -2.13 -25.02 -19.07
N PRO A 417 -3.15 -25.66 -19.66
CA PRO A 417 -3.35 -25.64 -21.11
C PRO A 417 -3.47 -24.21 -21.64
N GLY A 418 -2.69 -23.90 -22.68
CA GLY A 418 -2.64 -22.56 -23.29
C GLY A 418 -1.55 -21.63 -22.73
N GLU A 419 -0.81 -22.02 -21.68
CA GLU A 419 0.41 -21.32 -21.29
C GLU A 419 1.52 -21.45 -22.36
N ARG A 420 2.45 -20.49 -22.41
CA ARG A 420 3.47 -20.37 -23.47
C ARG A 420 4.58 -21.43 -23.46
N TRP A 421 4.51 -22.41 -22.56
CA TRP A 421 5.44 -23.53 -22.45
C TRP A 421 4.64 -24.84 -22.43
N ALA A 422 5.01 -25.79 -23.27
CA ALA A 422 4.41 -27.12 -23.30
C ALA A 422 5.02 -28.07 -22.24
N THR A 423 6.20 -27.76 -21.71
CA THR A 423 6.88 -28.58 -20.69
C THR A 423 7.56 -27.74 -19.61
N VAL A 424 7.77 -28.35 -18.44
CA VAL A 424 8.52 -27.73 -17.33
C VAL A 424 9.97 -27.42 -17.73
N ASP A 425 10.58 -28.21 -18.62
CA ASP A 425 11.93 -27.93 -19.13
C ASP A 425 12.00 -26.66 -20.00
N GLN A 426 10.97 -26.39 -20.80
CA GLN A 426 10.86 -25.15 -21.57
C GLN A 426 10.68 -23.94 -20.65
N LEU A 427 9.82 -24.07 -19.63
CA LEU A 427 9.68 -23.06 -18.57
C LEU A 427 11.01 -22.82 -17.86
N ALA A 428 11.71 -23.89 -17.48
CA ALA A 428 12.97 -23.81 -16.76
C ALA A 428 14.11 -23.21 -17.62
N ALA A 429 14.13 -23.46 -18.93
CA ALA A 429 15.07 -22.84 -19.85
C ALA A 429 14.83 -21.33 -20.00
N ASP A 430 13.58 -20.89 -20.17
CA ASP A 430 13.22 -19.47 -20.23
C ASP A 430 13.48 -18.76 -18.89
N PHE A 431 13.12 -19.40 -17.77
CA PHE A 431 13.45 -18.94 -16.41
C PHE A 431 14.94 -18.68 -16.25
N ARG A 432 15.80 -19.65 -16.58
CA ARG A 432 17.27 -19.48 -16.50
C ARG A 432 17.78 -18.33 -17.38
N SER A 433 17.26 -18.21 -18.60
CA SER A 433 17.63 -17.13 -19.53
C SER A 433 17.26 -15.75 -18.96
N ALA A 434 16.01 -15.58 -18.52
CA ALA A 434 15.49 -14.35 -17.94
C ALA A 434 16.19 -13.98 -16.62
N TYR A 435 16.46 -14.96 -15.76
CA TYR A 435 17.17 -14.76 -14.50
C TYR A 435 18.63 -14.34 -14.75
N LEU A 436 19.31 -14.94 -15.73
CA LEU A 436 20.64 -14.49 -16.14
C LEU A 436 20.61 -13.04 -16.62
N ALA A 437 19.69 -12.66 -17.52
CA ALA A 437 19.55 -11.27 -17.97
C ALA A 437 19.20 -10.30 -16.82
N PHE A 438 18.44 -10.75 -15.81
CA PHE A 438 18.15 -9.98 -14.61
C PHE A 438 19.41 -9.76 -13.75
N LEU A 439 20.28 -10.78 -13.62
CA LEU A 439 21.57 -10.64 -12.93
C LEU A 439 22.53 -9.69 -13.67
N ASP A 440 22.49 -9.63 -15.00
CA ASP A 440 23.24 -8.61 -15.76
C ASP A 440 22.70 -7.19 -15.49
N LYS A 441 21.38 -7.02 -15.33
CA LYS A 441 20.77 -5.76 -14.88
C LYS A 441 21.20 -5.37 -13.46
N LEU A 442 21.23 -6.31 -12.51
CA LEU A 442 21.73 -6.04 -11.15
C LEU A 442 23.22 -5.68 -11.13
N ARG A 443 24.04 -6.41 -11.90
CA ARG A 443 25.47 -6.10 -12.09
C ARG A 443 25.70 -4.73 -12.72
N SER A 444 24.84 -4.32 -13.66
CA SER A 444 24.89 -3.00 -14.27
C SER A 444 24.47 -1.89 -13.30
N ARG A 445 23.59 -2.18 -12.33
CA ARG A 445 23.06 -1.22 -11.35
C ARG A 445 23.96 -1.02 -10.12
N TYR A 446 24.60 -2.08 -9.65
CA TYR A 446 25.38 -2.09 -8.40
C TYR A 446 26.87 -2.45 -8.57
N GLY A 447 27.30 -2.84 -9.76
CA GLY A 447 28.69 -3.15 -10.06
C GLY A 447 29.14 -4.57 -9.67
N PRO A 448 30.45 -4.85 -9.78
CA PRO A 448 31.02 -6.18 -9.56
C PRO A 448 31.30 -6.51 -8.09
N ASP A 449 31.24 -5.54 -7.17
CA ASP A 449 31.60 -5.73 -5.76
C ASP A 449 30.44 -6.20 -4.87
N THR A 450 29.21 -5.85 -5.21
CA THR A 450 28.00 -6.38 -4.57
C THR A 450 27.93 -7.90 -4.67
N PHE A 451 27.72 -8.58 -3.55
CA PHE A 451 27.34 -10.00 -3.57
C PHE A 451 25.88 -10.15 -3.95
N ILE A 452 25.54 -11.17 -4.72
CA ILE A 452 24.15 -11.53 -5.02
C ILE A 452 23.90 -12.96 -4.55
N VAL A 453 22.94 -13.14 -3.66
CA VAL A 453 22.60 -14.45 -3.06
C VAL A 453 21.22 -14.88 -3.54
N LEU A 454 21.16 -15.99 -4.27
CA LEU A 454 19.93 -16.56 -4.81
C LEU A 454 19.33 -17.53 -3.79
N THR A 455 18.21 -17.16 -3.18
CA THR A 455 17.54 -17.97 -2.15
C THR A 455 16.40 -18.80 -2.76
N TYR A 456 16.32 -20.09 -2.44
CA TYR A 456 15.22 -20.95 -2.88
C TYR A 456 14.86 -22.01 -1.81
N PRO A 457 13.57 -22.32 -1.60
CA PRO A 457 13.13 -23.40 -0.73
C PRO A 457 12.95 -24.74 -1.47
N ASP A 458 12.51 -25.76 -0.74
CA ASP A 458 11.86 -26.94 -1.30
C ASP A 458 10.57 -26.59 -2.08
N LEU A 459 10.32 -27.31 -3.18
CA LEU A 459 9.09 -27.21 -3.99
C LEU A 459 8.59 -28.58 -4.45
N SER A 460 8.30 -29.49 -3.51
CA SER A 460 7.70 -30.79 -3.83
C SER A 460 6.43 -30.63 -4.72
N PRO A 461 6.27 -31.40 -5.81
CA PRO A 461 7.06 -32.57 -6.23
C PRO A 461 8.19 -32.28 -7.24
N THR A 462 8.60 -31.01 -7.45
CA THR A 462 9.55 -30.61 -8.50
C THR A 462 10.91 -30.15 -7.96
N THR A 463 11.98 -30.49 -8.67
CA THR A 463 13.33 -29.97 -8.44
C THR A 463 13.73 -28.88 -9.44
N ALA A 464 12.80 -28.42 -10.28
CA ALA A 464 13.07 -27.49 -11.40
C ALA A 464 13.66 -26.14 -10.94
N LEU A 465 13.19 -25.58 -9.81
CA LEU A 465 13.74 -24.35 -9.24
C LEU A 465 15.17 -24.57 -8.76
N ALA A 466 15.39 -25.54 -7.86
CA ALA A 466 16.69 -25.85 -7.29
C ALA A 466 17.75 -26.12 -8.38
N SER A 467 17.39 -26.97 -9.35
CA SER A 467 18.23 -27.30 -10.50
C SER A 467 18.55 -26.05 -11.34
N SER A 468 17.57 -25.17 -11.54
CA SER A 468 17.76 -23.94 -12.31
C SER A 468 18.64 -22.92 -11.60
N VAL A 469 18.46 -22.70 -10.28
CA VAL A 469 19.31 -21.79 -9.50
C VAL A 469 20.75 -22.29 -9.45
N GLN A 470 20.97 -23.60 -9.26
CA GLN A 470 22.30 -24.19 -9.31
C GLN A 470 22.96 -23.99 -10.68
N GLN A 471 22.25 -24.21 -11.78
CA GLN A 471 22.74 -23.94 -13.13
C GLN A 471 23.02 -22.45 -13.39
N ILE A 472 22.22 -21.53 -12.84
CA ILE A 472 22.45 -20.08 -12.94
C ILE A 472 23.76 -19.70 -12.22
N VAL A 473 23.97 -20.18 -11.00
CA VAL A 473 25.21 -19.93 -10.22
C VAL A 473 26.43 -20.52 -10.92
N GLN A 474 26.34 -21.77 -11.41
CA GLN A 474 27.41 -22.41 -12.19
C GLN A 474 27.72 -21.62 -13.48
N THR A 475 26.70 -21.14 -14.19
CA THR A 475 26.86 -20.30 -15.39
C THR A 475 27.56 -18.97 -15.08
N ARG A 476 27.30 -18.38 -13.91
CA ARG A 476 27.97 -17.14 -13.47
C ARG A 476 29.41 -17.36 -13.03
N ALA A 477 29.67 -18.40 -12.23
CA ALA A 477 31.02 -18.79 -11.85
C ALA A 477 31.89 -19.15 -13.07
N GLY A 478 31.34 -19.87 -14.05
CA GLY A 478 32.00 -20.17 -15.33
C GLY A 478 32.26 -18.96 -16.23
N ARG A 479 31.65 -17.80 -15.93
CA ARG A 479 31.94 -16.48 -16.55
C ARG A 479 32.81 -15.59 -15.66
N GLY A 480 33.33 -16.10 -14.55
CA GLY A 480 34.18 -15.39 -13.59
C GLY A 480 33.44 -14.64 -12.47
N ASP A 481 32.11 -14.57 -12.49
CA ASP A 481 31.32 -13.89 -11.44
C ASP A 481 31.06 -14.84 -10.26
N THR A 482 32.08 -15.01 -9.42
CA THR A 482 32.07 -15.84 -8.21
C THR A 482 31.35 -15.18 -7.02
N ARG A 483 30.95 -13.91 -7.17
CA ARG A 483 30.16 -13.15 -6.18
C ARG A 483 28.66 -13.37 -6.30
N ILE A 484 28.22 -14.17 -7.28
CA ILE A 484 26.86 -14.72 -7.32
C ILE A 484 26.89 -16.11 -6.67
N ARG A 485 26.11 -16.28 -5.62
CA ARG A 485 26.03 -17.48 -4.78
C ARG A 485 24.57 -17.88 -4.59
N SER A 486 24.30 -19.06 -4.05
CA SER A 486 22.94 -19.47 -3.68
C SER A 486 22.87 -20.03 -2.26
N LEU A 487 21.75 -19.80 -1.60
CA LEU A 487 21.36 -20.44 -0.35
C LEU A 487 20.08 -21.25 -0.58
N TYR A 488 20.18 -22.54 -0.31
CA TYR A 488 19.04 -23.44 -0.27
C TYR A 488 18.43 -23.42 1.14
N TYR A 489 17.12 -23.26 1.22
CA TYR A 489 16.34 -23.46 2.44
C TYR A 489 15.72 -24.85 2.38
N ASP A 490 16.33 -25.81 3.10
CA ASP A 490 15.73 -27.10 3.37
C ASP A 490 14.61 -26.92 4.39
N ASP A 491 13.36 -27.07 3.96
CA ASP A 491 12.20 -26.76 4.80
C ASP A 491 12.12 -27.70 6.02
N ASN A 492 12.61 -28.94 5.86
CA ASN A 492 12.54 -29.99 6.87
C ASN A 492 13.67 -29.83 7.90
N ALA A 493 14.89 -29.55 7.45
CA ALA A 493 16.05 -29.34 8.33
C ALA A 493 16.00 -28.00 9.08
N LEU A 494 15.33 -26.99 8.53
CA LEU A 494 14.97 -25.77 9.27
C LEU A 494 13.75 -25.98 10.17
N GLY A 495 12.89 -26.94 9.86
CA GLY A 495 11.66 -27.24 10.59
C GLY A 495 10.61 -26.14 10.42
N LEU A 496 10.36 -25.71 9.19
CA LEU A 496 9.37 -24.67 8.88
C LEU A 496 7.94 -25.19 9.08
N ASP A 497 7.08 -24.40 9.71
CA ASP A 497 5.70 -24.79 10.03
C ASP A 497 4.67 -24.36 8.97
N LYS A 498 4.99 -23.33 8.19
CA LYS A 498 4.16 -22.77 7.12
C LYS A 498 2.73 -22.48 7.59
N LEU A 499 2.58 -21.92 8.79
CA LEU A 499 1.29 -21.57 9.39
C LEU A 499 0.76 -20.19 8.99
N GLY A 500 1.52 -19.41 8.22
CA GLY A 500 1.05 -18.17 7.60
C GLY A 500 -0.07 -18.43 6.58
N CYS A 501 -0.73 -17.35 6.13
CA CYS A 501 -1.84 -17.45 5.17
C CYS A 501 -1.45 -18.27 3.94
N ASP A 502 -2.33 -19.16 3.49
CA ASP A 502 -2.19 -19.93 2.25
C ASP A 502 -0.88 -20.74 2.19
N TRP A 503 -0.45 -21.31 3.33
CA TRP A 503 0.78 -22.09 3.52
C TRP A 503 2.08 -21.31 3.30
N HIS A 504 2.05 -19.98 3.49
CA HIS A 504 3.26 -19.16 3.52
C HIS A 504 4.04 -19.31 4.85
N PRO A 505 5.33 -18.92 4.87
CA PRO A 505 6.13 -18.86 6.09
C PRO A 505 5.40 -18.11 7.22
N SER A 506 5.38 -18.69 8.42
CA SER A 506 4.97 -17.96 9.61
C SER A 506 6.08 -17.02 10.08
N ARG A 507 5.79 -16.13 11.04
CA ARG A 507 6.80 -15.30 11.71
C ARG A 507 7.92 -16.12 12.37
N ARG A 508 7.64 -17.37 12.77
CA ARG A 508 8.66 -18.31 13.28
C ARG A 508 9.56 -18.78 12.13
N ASP A 509 8.99 -19.09 10.98
CA ASP A 509 9.74 -19.48 9.79
C ASP A 509 10.62 -18.32 9.29
N ASP A 510 10.10 -17.09 9.26
CA ASP A 510 10.88 -15.87 8.94
C ASP A 510 12.11 -15.72 9.85
N GLN A 511 11.99 -16.04 11.14
CA GLN A 511 13.13 -16.02 12.09
C GLN A 511 14.15 -17.13 11.79
N LEU A 512 13.70 -18.33 11.40
CA LEU A 512 14.56 -19.45 11.03
C LEU A 512 15.32 -19.20 9.72
N LEU A 513 14.61 -18.68 8.71
CA LEU A 513 15.13 -18.22 7.43
C LEU A 513 16.14 -17.08 7.62
N ALA A 514 15.83 -16.07 8.44
CA ALA A 514 16.75 -14.99 8.78
C ALA A 514 18.02 -15.51 9.47
N GLY A 515 17.87 -16.45 10.42
CA GLY A 515 19.00 -17.08 11.08
C GLY A 515 19.89 -17.86 10.11
N ALA A 516 19.30 -18.59 9.15
CA ALA A 516 20.03 -19.31 8.12
C ALA A 516 20.77 -18.34 7.17
N LEU A 517 20.09 -17.30 6.69
CA LEU A 517 20.67 -16.31 5.79
C LEU A 517 21.78 -15.50 6.47
N THR A 518 21.58 -15.06 7.72
CA THR A 518 22.60 -14.34 8.49
C THR A 518 23.86 -15.20 8.70
N ARG A 519 23.70 -16.49 9.02
CA ARG A 519 24.84 -17.43 9.09
C ARG A 519 25.55 -17.56 7.75
N PHE A 520 24.82 -17.67 6.64
CA PHE A 520 25.39 -17.77 5.30
C PHE A 520 26.13 -16.50 4.86
N VAL A 521 25.53 -15.32 5.09
CA VAL A 521 26.12 -14.00 4.78
C VAL A 521 27.45 -13.80 5.53
N ASN A 522 27.55 -14.25 6.78
CA ASN A 522 28.80 -14.22 7.56
C ASN A 522 29.90 -15.17 7.04
N THR A 523 29.63 -16.02 6.02
CA THR A 523 30.66 -16.80 5.31
C THR A 523 31.16 -16.14 4.02
N LEU A 524 30.54 -15.04 3.59
CA LEU A 524 30.93 -14.32 2.38
C LEU A 524 32.04 -13.31 2.71
N PRO A 525 33.08 -13.15 1.85
CA PRO A 525 34.06 -12.08 1.99
C PRO A 525 33.47 -10.74 1.51
N LEU A 526 32.45 -10.28 2.24
CA LEU A 526 31.77 -9.00 2.07
C LEU A 526 32.60 -7.87 2.66
N THR A 527 32.88 -6.86 1.84
CA THR A 527 33.28 -5.53 2.34
C THR A 527 32.00 -4.73 2.56
N TRP A 528 31.78 -4.30 3.81
CA TRP A 528 30.65 -3.46 4.23
C TRP A 528 31.02 -1.98 4.18
#